data_AF-A0A120G9Q0-F1
#
_entry.id   AF-A0A120G9Q0-F1
#
_cell.length_a   1.000
_cell.length_b   1.000
_cell.length_c   1.000
_cell.angle_alpha   90.00
_cell.angle_beta   90.00
_cell.angle_gamma   90.00
#
_symmetry.space_group_name_H-M   'P 1'
#
loop_
_entity.id
_entity.type
_entity.pdbx_description
1 polymer ?
#
loop_
_entity_poly.entity_id
_entity_poly.type
_entity_poly.pdbx_seq_one_letter_code
_entity_poly.pdbx_strand_id
1 'polypeptide(L)'
;MGRSRNEGQEMSGEKLRPEDAPPSLYDDQGNARFFADPAMDRFVAVVMNLAQEVWVQEERLLALEAEKTGKSADPEAKVKEFIDRVFAPIREA
;
A
#
# COMPACT_ATOMS: atom_id res chain seq x y z
N MET A 1 1.58 50.51 -9.93
CA MET A 1 2.25 49.56 -10.85
C MET A 1 3.27 48.79 -10.01
N GLY A 2 2.91 47.71 -9.31
CA GLY A 2 2.30 46.50 -9.87
C GLY A 2 3.40 45.51 -10.22
N ARG A 3 4.22 45.08 -9.24
CA ARG A 3 5.09 43.90 -9.38
C ARG A 3 4.39 42.74 -8.68
N SER A 4 3.60 41.98 -9.43
CA SER A 4 3.20 40.64 -9.06
C SER A 4 4.44 39.76 -9.05
N ARG A 5 4.84 39.29 -7.88
CA ARG A 5 5.73 38.13 -7.75
C ARG A 5 4.83 37.01 -7.24
N ASN A 6 4.52 36.07 -8.14
CA ASN A 6 3.88 34.80 -7.81
C ASN A 6 4.69 34.15 -6.69
N GLU A 7 4.15 34.20 -5.48
CA GLU A 7 4.58 33.33 -4.40
C GLU A 7 4.17 31.91 -4.78
N GLY A 8 5.11 30.99 -4.58
CA GLY A 8 4.94 29.58 -4.91
C GLY A 8 3.62 29.08 -4.35
N GLN A 9 2.83 28.51 -5.25
CA GLN A 9 1.72 27.66 -4.90
C GLN A 9 2.32 26.43 -4.21
N GLU A 10 2.56 26.55 -2.90
CA GLU A 10 2.71 25.42 -2.01
C GLU A 10 1.39 24.66 -2.13
N MET A 11 1.39 23.63 -2.98
CA MET A 11 0.42 22.55 -2.94
C MET A 11 0.39 22.10 -1.48
N SER A 12 -0.62 22.57 -0.76
CA SER A 12 -0.88 22.25 0.62
C SER A 12 -0.79 20.74 0.75
N GLY A 13 0.32 20.27 1.32
CA GLY A 13 0.37 18.98 1.97
C GLY A 13 -0.63 19.09 3.11
N GLU A 14 -1.89 18.82 2.79
CA GLU A 14 -2.95 18.68 3.76
C GLU A 14 -2.47 17.62 4.72
N LYS A 15 -1.98 18.12 5.85
CA LYS A 15 -1.37 17.31 6.89
C LYS A 15 -2.51 16.56 7.53
N LEU A 16 -2.93 15.43 6.94
CA LEU A 16 -4.07 14.62 7.38
C LEU A 16 -4.04 14.53 8.91
N ARG A 17 -4.91 15.27 9.57
CA ARG A 17 -4.94 15.34 11.03
C ARG A 17 -5.83 14.21 11.52
N PRO A 18 -5.59 13.64 12.71
CA PRO A 18 -6.45 12.59 13.26
C PRO A 18 -7.94 12.98 13.30
N GLU A 19 -8.24 14.27 13.47
CA GLU A 19 -9.60 14.82 13.42
C GLU A 19 -10.25 14.85 12.01
N ASP A 20 -9.47 14.72 10.94
CA ASP A 20 -9.96 14.63 9.57
C ASP A 20 -10.34 13.16 9.21
N ALA A 21 -10.15 12.21 10.14
CA ALA A 21 -10.59 10.84 9.98
C ALA A 21 -12.14 10.76 9.98
N PRO A 22 -12.76 9.97 9.08
CA PRO A 22 -14.20 9.83 9.03
C PRO A 22 -14.77 9.40 10.40
N PRO A 23 -15.89 9.99 10.85
CA PRO A 23 -16.36 9.95 12.24
C PRO A 23 -16.84 8.57 12.75
N SER A 24 -16.76 7.50 11.98
CA SER A 24 -16.89 6.16 12.55
C SER A 24 -15.95 5.16 11.86
N LEU A 25 -14.83 4.89 12.54
CA LEU A 25 -13.97 3.73 12.23
C LEU A 25 -14.68 2.40 12.49
N TYR A 26 -15.89 2.43 13.08
CA TYR A 26 -16.68 1.26 13.39
C TYR A 26 -18.11 1.45 12.88
N ASP A 27 -18.74 0.36 12.45
CA ASP A 27 -20.17 0.32 12.11
C ASP A 27 -21.05 0.17 13.37
N ASP A 28 -22.38 0.18 13.18
CA ASP A 28 -23.37 0.04 14.27
C ASP A 28 -23.30 -1.33 14.99
N GLN A 29 -22.51 -2.28 14.47
CA GLN A 29 -22.25 -3.59 15.06
C GLN A 29 -20.89 -3.66 15.76
N GLY A 30 -20.10 -2.57 15.74
CA GLY A 30 -18.78 -2.50 16.33
C GLY A 30 -17.66 -3.12 15.47
N ASN A 31 -17.92 -3.40 14.19
CA ASN A 31 -16.88 -3.87 13.26
C ASN A 31 -16.14 -2.69 12.65
N ALA A 32 -14.85 -2.84 12.39
CA ALA A 32 -14.06 -1.81 11.73
C ALA A 32 -14.60 -1.51 10.32
N ARG A 33 -14.82 -0.22 10.01
CA ARG A 33 -15.32 0.29 8.73
C ARG A 33 -14.41 1.41 8.24
N PHE A 34 -13.72 1.17 7.14
CA PHE A 34 -12.79 2.10 6.51
C PHE A 34 -13.37 2.68 5.21
N PHE A 35 -14.29 1.97 4.57
CA PHE A 35 -14.93 2.39 3.32
C PHE A 35 -16.42 2.70 3.49
N ALA A 36 -16.92 3.54 2.59
CA ALA A 36 -18.35 3.85 2.53
C ALA A 36 -19.20 2.61 2.20
N ASP A 37 -18.64 1.65 1.47
CA ASP A 37 -19.29 0.37 1.16
C ASP A 37 -18.74 -0.75 2.08
N PRO A 38 -19.58 -1.37 2.94
CA PRO A 38 -19.18 -2.50 3.78
C PRO A 38 -18.64 -3.71 3.00
N ALA A 39 -19.00 -3.87 1.72
CA ALA A 39 -18.45 -4.92 0.88
C ALA A 39 -16.97 -4.68 0.57
N MET A 40 -16.56 -3.41 0.45
CA MET A 40 -15.16 -3.03 0.21
C MET A 40 -14.28 -3.32 1.42
N ASP A 41 -14.76 -3.07 2.64
CA ASP A 41 -14.01 -3.42 3.86
C ASP A 41 -13.72 -4.92 3.94
N ARG A 42 -14.74 -5.75 3.66
CA ARG A 42 -14.58 -7.21 3.63
C ARG A 42 -13.65 -7.66 2.52
N PHE A 43 -13.79 -7.08 1.33
CA PHE A 43 -12.95 -7.39 0.19
C PHE A 43 -11.48 -7.07 0.47
N VAL A 44 -11.19 -5.87 0.97
CA VAL A 44 -9.83 -5.44 1.32
C VAL A 44 -9.25 -6.31 2.42
N ALA A 45 -10.02 -6.66 3.45
CA ALA A 45 -9.56 -7.58 4.50
C ALA A 45 -9.14 -8.94 3.92
N VAL A 46 -9.94 -9.52 3.02
CA VAL A 46 -9.60 -10.79 2.34
C VAL A 46 -8.35 -10.65 1.48
N VAL A 47 -8.25 -9.58 0.68
CA VAL A 47 -7.10 -9.33 -0.20
C VAL A 47 -5.83 -9.11 0.61
N MET A 48 -5.89 -8.39 1.73
CA MET A 48 -4.75 -8.17 2.59
C MET A 48 -4.27 -9.46 3.26
N ASN A 49 -5.19 -10.29 3.75
CA ASN A 49 -4.85 -11.60 4.30
C ASN A 49 -4.19 -12.48 3.23
N LEU A 50 -4.73 -12.48 2.01
CA LEU A 50 -4.14 -13.22 0.89
C LEU A 50 -2.74 -12.69 0.54
N ALA A 51 -2.55 -11.37 0.49
CA ALA A 51 -1.25 -10.77 0.20
C ALA A 51 -0.21 -11.12 1.27
N GLN A 52 -0.59 -11.14 2.55
CA GLN A 52 0.26 -11.57 3.65
C GLN A 52 0.65 -13.04 3.53
N GLU A 53 -0.29 -13.92 3.22
CA GLU A 53 0.00 -15.36 3.03
C GLU A 53 0.95 -15.57 1.86
N VAL A 54 0.71 -14.91 0.72
CA VAL A 54 1.60 -14.97 -0.46
C VAL A 54 2.99 -14.47 -0.12
N TRP A 55 3.11 -13.39 0.66
CA TRP A 55 4.40 -12.86 1.10
C TRP A 55 5.17 -13.88 1.95
N VAL A 56 4.52 -14.48 2.95
CA VAL A 56 5.15 -15.49 3.81
C VAL A 56 5.59 -16.72 3.00
N GLN A 57 4.81 -17.10 2.00
CA GLN A 57 5.17 -18.20 1.09
C GLN A 57 6.39 -17.87 0.24
N GLU A 58 6.48 -16.66 -0.30
CA GLU A 58 7.64 -16.19 -1.07
C GLU A 58 8.89 -16.19 -0.18
N GLU A 59 8.83 -15.65 1.05
CA GLU A 59 9.97 -15.67 1.99
C GLU A 59 10.47 -17.09 2.27
N ARG A 60 9.55 -18.03 2.49
CA ARG A 60 9.88 -19.44 2.71
C ARG A 60 10.49 -20.08 1.46
N LEU A 61 9.98 -19.74 0.27
CA LEU A 61 10.52 -20.23 -0.99
C LEU A 61 11.94 -19.72 -1.20
N LEU A 62 12.20 -18.44 -0.93
CA LEU A 62 13.53 -17.83 -1.00
C LEU A 62 14.51 -18.49 -0.03
N ALA A 63 14.09 -18.80 1.20
CA ALA A 63 14.90 -19.52 2.16
C ALA A 63 15.29 -20.92 1.65
N LEU A 64 14.32 -21.67 1.10
CA LEU A 64 14.55 -23.00 0.51
C LEU A 64 15.45 -22.94 -0.73
N GLU A 65 15.30 -21.91 -1.58
CA GLU A 65 16.17 -21.67 -2.73
C GLU A 65 17.61 -21.38 -2.28
N ALA A 66 17.77 -20.57 -1.24
CA ALA A 66 19.08 -20.24 -0.67
C ALA A 66 19.76 -21.47 -0.05
N GLU A 67 19.02 -22.31 0.68
CA GLU A 67 19.52 -23.58 1.22
C GLU A 67 19.97 -24.54 0.11
N LYS A 68 19.20 -24.65 -0.98
CA LYS A 68 19.52 -25.56 -2.10
C LYS A 68 20.68 -25.07 -2.97
N THR A 69 20.80 -23.76 -3.17
CA THR A 69 21.79 -23.19 -4.09
C THR A 69 23.06 -22.69 -3.39
N GLY A 70 23.03 -22.57 -2.06
CA GLY A 70 24.11 -21.98 -1.26
C GLY A 70 24.30 -20.47 -1.51
N LYS A 71 23.39 -19.83 -2.25
CA LYS A 71 23.43 -18.40 -2.58
C LYS A 71 22.21 -17.73 -1.97
N SER A 72 22.42 -16.73 -1.11
CA SER A 72 21.33 -15.89 -0.66
C SER A 72 20.80 -15.08 -1.85
N ALA A 73 19.53 -15.25 -2.20
CA ALA A 73 18.86 -14.32 -3.09
C ALA A 73 18.80 -12.95 -2.42
N ASP A 74 18.99 -11.87 -3.19
CA ASP A 74 18.78 -10.50 -2.73
C ASP A 74 17.27 -10.20 -2.70
N PRO A 75 16.64 -10.11 -1.52
CA PRO A 75 15.20 -9.93 -1.41
C PRO A 75 14.76 -8.56 -1.94
N GLU A 76 15.58 -7.51 -1.75
CA GLU A 76 15.26 -6.15 -2.19
C GLU A 76 15.21 -6.06 -3.71
N ALA A 77 16.13 -6.73 -4.41
CA ALA A 77 16.12 -6.80 -5.87
C ALA A 77 14.86 -7.49 -6.40
N LYS A 78 14.47 -8.64 -5.81
CA LYS A 78 13.25 -9.37 -6.21
C LYS A 78 11.97 -8.57 -5.95
N VAL A 79 11.89 -7.90 -4.79
CA VAL A 79 10.74 -7.05 -4.44
C VAL A 79 10.62 -5.87 -5.41
N LYS A 80 11.74 -5.22 -5.74
CA LYS A 80 11.75 -4.13 -6.72
C LYS A 80 11.26 -4.58 -8.09
N GLU A 81 11.75 -5.73 -8.57
CA GLU A 81 11.35 -6.30 -9.85
C GLU A 81 9.86 -6.67 -9.89
N PHE A 82 9.34 -7.21 -8.78
CA PHE A 82 7.92 -7.47 -8.61
C PHE A 82 7.08 -6.18 -8.67
N ILE A 83 7.45 -5.17 -7.88
CA ILE A 83 6.74 -3.87 -7.83
C ILE A 83 6.73 -3.23 -9.22
N ASP A 84 7.89 -3.14 -9.88
CA ASP A 84 7.96 -2.53 -11.20
C ASP A 84 7.10 -3.28 -12.23
N ARG A 85 7.09 -4.62 -12.20
CA ARG A 85 6.24 -5.43 -13.08
C ARG A 85 4.74 -5.24 -12.85
N VAL A 86 4.31 -5.17 -11.58
CA VAL A 86 2.88 -5.04 -11.23
C VAL A 86 2.36 -3.64 -11.53
N PHE A 87 3.15 -2.60 -11.26
CA PHE A 87 2.69 -1.21 -11.35
C PHE A 87 3.05 -0.50 -12.65
N ALA A 88 3.94 -1.05 -13.50
CA ALA A 88 4.25 -0.46 -14.81
C ALA A 88 3.00 -0.11 -15.64
N PRO A 89 1.97 -0.98 -15.76
CA PRO A 89 0.78 -0.66 -16.56
C PRO A 89 -0.09 0.48 -16.01
N ILE A 90 0.02 0.76 -14.70
CA ILE A 90 -0.80 1.78 -14.01
C ILE A 90 -0.08 3.14 -14.01
N ARG A 91 1.26 3.14 -14.09
CA ARG A 91 2.06 4.38 -14.12
C ARG A 91 1.91 5.18 -15.42
N GLU A 92 1.47 4.55 -16.50
CA GLU A 92 1.31 5.16 -17.82
C GLU A 92 -0.15 5.51 -18.17
N ALA A 93 -1.11 5.19 -17.30
CA ALA A 93 -2.54 5.45 -17.47
C ALA A 93 -2.97 6.77 -16.81
#